data_AF-A0A0C2WY43-F1
#
_entry.id   AF-A0A0C2WY43-F1
#
_cell.length_a   1.000
_cell.length_b   1.000
_cell.length_c   1.000
_cell.angle_alpha   90.00
_cell.angle_beta   90.00
_cell.angle_gamma   90.00
#
_symmetry.space_group_name_H-M   'P 1'
#
loop_
_entity.id
_entity.type
_entity.pdbx_description
1 polymer ?
#
loop_
_entity_poly.entity_id
_entity_poly.type
_entity_poly.pdbx_seq_one_letter_code
_entity_poly.pdbx_strand_id
1 'polypeptide(L)'
;MFTDFLQILEVARIIRYIHSMDVALDSVRIKSRYFFLNSNLRAKFEFTGLFAWWVREALIYGHESARLTDYTYESNISAFASLFSEVRFHGPKENLPDRLVEDAKQLIERCRAEYPASQPTMEDVVKEMETWDL
;
A
#
# COMPACT_ATOMS: atom_id res chain seq x y z
N MET A 1 -6.67 -1.17 15.47
CA MET A 1 -7.35 -1.14 14.15
C MET A 1 -7.15 0.26 13.62
N PHE A 2 -6.78 0.40 12.36
CA PHE A 2 -6.57 1.73 11.81
C PHE A 2 -7.90 2.46 11.64
N THR A 3 -7.93 3.75 11.94
CA THR A 3 -9.17 4.54 11.97
C THR A 3 -9.13 5.75 11.04
N ASP A 4 -7.96 6.31 10.73
CA ASP A 4 -7.84 7.60 10.05
C ASP A 4 -6.84 7.62 8.87
N PHE A 5 -6.80 8.76 8.16
CA PHE A 5 -5.88 8.98 7.04
C PHE A 5 -4.41 9.09 7.45
N LEU A 6 -4.12 9.62 8.64
CA LEU A 6 -2.74 9.78 9.11
C LEU A 6 -2.07 8.42 9.28
N GLN A 7 -2.82 7.44 9.77
CA GLN A 7 -2.35 6.07 9.92
C GLN A 7 -2.11 5.40 8.56
N ILE A 8 -3.01 5.61 7.58
CA ILE A 8 -2.79 5.11 6.21
C ILE A 8 -1.58 5.79 5.56
N LEU A 9 -1.39 7.09 5.77
CA LEU A 9 -0.21 7.81 5.29
C LEU A 9 1.08 7.26 5.91
N GLU A 10 1.06 6.91 7.20
CA GLU A 10 2.20 6.24 7.84
C GLU A 10 2.51 4.89 7.18
N VAL A 11 1.49 4.09 6.88
CA VAL A 11 1.65 2.83 6.12
C VAL A 11 2.24 3.09 4.73
N ALA A 12 1.72 4.07 4.00
CA ALA A 12 2.22 4.43 2.67
C ALA A 12 3.71 4.81 2.72
N ARG A 13 4.10 5.63 3.70
CA ARG A 13 5.50 6.04 3.94
C ARG A 13 6.41 4.85 4.24
N ILE A 14 5.94 3.88 5.02
CA ILE A 14 6.66 2.65 5.33
C ILE A 14 6.89 1.82 4.06
N ILE A 15 5.83 1.57 3.27
CA ILE A 15 5.95 0.80 2.03
C ILE A 15 6.91 1.48 1.05
N ARG A 16 6.78 2.80 0.89
CA ARG A 16 7.71 3.62 0.08
C ARG A 16 9.16 3.47 0.53
N TYR A 17 9.42 3.55 1.83
CA TYR A 17 10.76 3.35 2.39
C TYR A 17 11.32 1.97 2.02
N ILE A 18 10.48 0.94 2.04
CA ILE A 18 10.90 -0.43 1.71
C ILE A 18 11.17 -0.60 0.22
N HIS A 19 10.32 -0.03 -0.63
CA HIS A 19 10.58 0.04 -2.07
C HIS A 19 11.90 0.77 -2.37
N SER A 20 12.24 1.81 -1.61
CA SER A 20 13.53 2.53 -1.77
C SER A 20 14.77 1.67 -1.46
N MET A 21 14.59 0.55 -0.74
CA MET A 21 15.64 -0.44 -0.48
C MET A 21 15.69 -1.57 -1.51
N ASP A 22 14.97 -1.41 -2.63
CA ASP A 22 14.72 -2.43 -3.66
C ASP A 22 14.08 -3.72 -3.12
N VAL A 23 13.17 -3.58 -2.13
CA VAL A 23 12.44 -4.71 -1.52
C VAL A 23 10.96 -4.64 -1.88
N ALA A 24 10.42 -5.73 -2.40
CA ALA A 24 9.00 -5.93 -2.58
C ALA A 24 8.45 -6.77 -1.42
N LEU A 25 7.39 -6.27 -0.80
CA LEU A 25 6.67 -6.98 0.26
C LEU A 25 5.80 -8.10 -0.30
N ASP A 26 5.48 -9.08 0.54
CA ASP A 26 4.39 -10.03 0.32
C ASP A 26 3.07 -9.27 0.39
N SER A 27 2.44 -9.04 -0.75
CA SER A 27 1.17 -8.33 -0.85
C SER A 27 0.04 -8.96 -0.01
N VAL A 28 0.10 -10.27 0.27
CA VAL A 28 -0.87 -10.96 1.15
C VAL A 28 -0.76 -10.47 2.59
N ARG A 29 0.40 -9.92 2.98
CA ARG A 29 0.69 -9.34 4.29
C ARG A 29 0.34 -7.86 4.39
N ILE A 30 -0.01 -7.18 3.29
CA ILE A 30 -0.50 -5.79 3.34
C ILE A 30 -2.01 -5.81 3.60
N LYS A 31 -2.39 -6.18 4.82
CA LYS A 31 -3.79 -6.25 5.30
C LYS A 31 -3.88 -5.76 6.73
N SER A 32 -5.03 -5.23 7.11
CA SER A 32 -5.27 -4.57 8.41
C SER A 32 -4.80 -5.41 9.61
N ARG A 33 -4.98 -6.74 9.56
CA ARG A 33 -4.56 -7.69 10.61
C ARG A 33 -3.06 -7.79 10.87
N TYR A 34 -2.21 -7.34 9.96
CA TYR A 34 -0.75 -7.39 10.09
C TYR A 34 -0.13 -6.07 10.54
N PHE A 35 -0.97 -5.05 10.71
CA PHE A 35 -0.56 -3.78 11.25
C PHE A 35 -1.09 -3.61 12.68
N PHE A 36 -0.23 -3.08 13.53
CA PHE A 36 -0.48 -2.88 14.94
C PHE A 36 -0.05 -1.47 15.32
N LEU A 37 -0.83 -0.82 16.18
CA LEU A 37 -0.42 0.45 16.79
C LEU A 37 0.34 0.15 18.07
N ASN A 38 1.47 0.83 18.29
CA ASN A 38 2.10 0.82 19.61
C ASN A 38 1.38 1.80 20.56
N SER A 39 1.83 1.88 21.82
CA SER A 39 1.28 2.79 22.83
C SER A 39 1.33 4.28 22.44
N ASN A 40 2.14 4.64 21.45
CA ASN A 40 2.30 6.01 20.94
C ASN A 40 1.56 6.23 19.61
N LEU A 41 0.61 5.35 19.26
CA LEU A 41 -0.16 5.40 18.03
C LEU A 41 0.67 5.36 16.74
N ARG A 42 1.90 4.83 16.80
CA ARG A 42 2.71 4.61 15.59
C ARG A 42 2.42 3.24 14.99
N ALA A 43 2.22 3.21 13.68
CA ALA A 43 2.06 1.99 12.92
C ALA A 43 3.34 1.14 13.00
N LYS A 44 3.18 -0.11 13.44
CA LYS A 44 4.13 -1.20 13.29
C LYS A 44 3.49 -2.26 12.41
N PHE A 45 4.30 -2.95 11.62
CA PHE A 45 3.77 -4.00 10.76
C PHE A 45 4.77 -5.14 10.68
N GLU A 46 4.24 -6.36 10.71
CA GLU A 46 5.02 -7.56 10.45
C GLU A 46 5.03 -7.81 8.95
N PHE A 47 6.21 -8.06 8.38
CA PHE A 47 6.31 -8.28 6.94
C PHE A 47 7.27 -9.38 6.55
N THR A 48 7.00 -9.91 5.36
CA THR A 48 7.90 -10.74 4.58
C THR A 48 8.14 -9.98 3.28
N GLY A 49 9.39 -9.98 2.81
CA GLY A 49 9.73 -9.30 1.57
C GLY A 49 10.90 -9.98 0.89
N LEU A 50 11.02 -9.75 -0.41
CA LEU A 50 12.09 -10.23 -1.26
C LEU A 50 12.72 -9.04 -1.98
N PHE A 51 13.98 -9.15 -2.35
CA PHE A 51 14.58 -8.16 -3.24
C PHE A 51 13.87 -8.17 -4.59
N ALA A 52 13.43 -7.01 -5.05
CA ALA A 52 12.66 -6.88 -6.27
C ALA A 52 13.48 -7.29 -7.51
N TRP A 53 14.80 -7.04 -7.52
CA TRP A 53 15.67 -7.56 -8.57
C TRP A 53 15.66 -9.09 -8.65
N TRP A 54 15.66 -9.78 -7.51
CA TRP A 54 15.64 -11.25 -7.50
C TRP A 54 14.32 -11.79 -8.02
N VAL A 55 13.20 -11.17 -7.66
CA VAL A 55 11.87 -11.53 -8.19
C VAL A 55 11.81 -11.35 -9.71
N ARG A 56 12.33 -10.23 -10.24
CA ARG A 56 12.40 -9.98 -11.69
C ARG A 56 13.20 -11.06 -12.42
N GLU A 57 14.39 -11.40 -11.92
CA GLU A 57 15.22 -12.46 -12.51
C GLU A 57 14.49 -13.82 -12.48
N ALA A 58 13.89 -14.19 -11.35
CA ALA A 58 13.18 -15.46 -11.22
C ALA A 58 11.99 -15.58 -12.19
N LEU A 59 11.25 -14.49 -12.43
CA LEU A 59 10.17 -14.45 -13.41
C LEU A 59 10.69 -14.59 -14.85
N ILE A 60 11.79 -13.92 -15.21
CA ILE A 60 12.38 -14.00 -16.56
C ILE A 60 12.82 -15.43 -16.89
N TYR A 61 13.39 -16.16 -15.93
CA TYR A 61 13.85 -17.53 -16.15
C TYR A 61 12.76 -18.60 -15.99
N GLY A 62 11.49 -18.20 -15.88
CA GLY A 62 10.36 -19.15 -15.83
C GLY A 62 10.26 -19.92 -14.52
N HIS A 63 10.88 -19.43 -13.43
CA HIS A 63 10.66 -19.95 -12.08
C HIS A 63 9.36 -19.38 -11.48
N GLU A 64 8.32 -19.23 -12.30
CA GLU A 64 7.02 -18.69 -11.93
C GLU A 64 6.32 -19.62 -10.94
N SER A 65 6.62 -19.46 -9.65
CA SER A 65 5.65 -19.85 -8.65
C SER A 65 4.61 -18.75 -8.58
N ALA A 66 3.32 -19.12 -8.51
CA ALA A 66 2.22 -18.17 -8.30
C ALA A 66 2.41 -17.26 -7.05
N ARG A 67 3.38 -17.58 -6.18
CA ARG A 67 3.75 -16.77 -5.03
C ARG A 67 4.66 -15.60 -5.39
N LEU A 68 5.45 -15.66 -6.47
CA LEU A 68 6.38 -14.57 -6.83
C LEU A 68 5.65 -13.32 -7.32
N THR A 69 4.48 -13.49 -7.95
CA THR A 69 3.62 -12.38 -8.36
C THR A 69 3.11 -11.58 -7.17
N ASP A 70 3.11 -12.15 -5.96
CA ASP A 70 2.75 -11.43 -4.74
C ASP A 70 3.86 -10.49 -4.24
N TYR A 71 5.10 -10.62 -4.77
CA TYR A 71 6.29 -9.85 -4.39
C TYR A 71 6.73 -8.88 -5.50
N THR A 72 5.80 -8.10 -6.04
CA THR A 72 6.12 -7.01 -6.98
C THR A 72 5.69 -5.66 -6.41
N TYR A 73 6.19 -4.56 -6.98
CA TYR A 73 5.77 -3.22 -6.52
C TYR A 73 4.31 -2.98 -6.85
N GLU A 74 3.85 -3.44 -8.00
CA GLU A 74 2.48 -3.34 -8.48
C GLU A 74 1.50 -4.08 -7.55
N SER A 75 1.85 -5.31 -7.16
CA SER A 75 1.06 -6.08 -6.19
C SER A 75 1.01 -5.38 -4.83
N ASN A 76 2.10 -4.72 -4.42
CA ASN A 76 2.13 -3.94 -3.19
C ASN A 76 1.25 -2.69 -3.26
N ILE A 77 1.29 -1.95 -4.38
CA ILE A 77 0.46 -0.76 -4.62
C ILE A 77 -1.03 -1.15 -4.63
N SER A 78 -1.36 -2.24 -5.31
CA SER A 78 -2.74 -2.78 -5.38
C SER A 78 -3.24 -3.26 -4.01
N ALA A 79 -2.39 -3.90 -3.22
CA ALA A 79 -2.71 -4.33 -1.86
C ALA A 79 -2.84 -3.13 -0.90
N PHE A 80 -2.00 -2.11 -1.03
CA PHE A 80 -2.14 -0.85 -0.31
C PHE A 80 -3.51 -0.20 -0.60
N ALA A 81 -3.92 -0.12 -1.86
CA ALA A 81 -5.22 0.42 -2.23
C ALA A 81 -6.38 -0.35 -1.59
N SER A 82 -6.22 -1.67 -1.46
CA SER A 82 -7.20 -2.54 -0.82
C SER A 82 -7.28 -2.31 0.68
N LEU A 83 -6.15 -2.21 1.36
CA LEU A 83 -6.07 -1.83 2.77
C LEU A 83 -6.68 -0.45 3.00
N PHE A 84 -6.35 0.53 2.16
CA PHE A 84 -6.85 1.89 2.26
C PHE A 84 -8.38 1.94 2.11
N SER A 85 -8.91 1.23 1.11
CA SER A 85 -10.35 1.09 0.90
C SER A 85 -11.07 0.40 2.07
N GLU A 86 -10.46 -0.64 2.65
CA GLU A 86 -10.97 -1.34 3.83
C GLU A 86 -11.07 -0.38 5.02
N VAL A 87 -9.98 0.32 5.35
CA VAL A 87 -9.91 1.19 6.52
C VAL A 87 -10.85 2.40 6.40
N ARG A 88 -10.99 3.01 5.22
CA ARG A 88 -11.80 4.25 5.08
C ARG A 88 -13.26 4.03 4.71
N PHE A 89 -13.59 2.97 3.96
CA PHE A 89 -14.95 2.81 3.43
C PHE A 89 -15.74 1.66 4.05
N HIS A 90 -15.08 0.76 4.78
CA HIS A 90 -15.73 -0.38 5.44
C HIS A 90 -15.73 -0.26 6.98
N GLY A 91 -15.11 0.79 7.53
CA GLY A 91 -15.14 1.12 8.96
C GLY A 91 -16.33 2.01 9.37
N PRO A 92 -16.40 2.41 10.67
CA PRO A 92 -17.37 3.39 11.14
C PRO A 92 -17.26 4.68 10.33
N LYS A 93 -18.39 5.20 9.83
CA LYS A 93 -18.40 6.44 9.04
C LYS A 93 -18.00 7.62 9.92
N GLU A 94 -16.76 8.06 9.79
CA GLU A 94 -16.35 9.38 10.23
C GLU A 94 -16.89 10.43 9.25
N ASN A 95 -17.35 11.58 9.78
CA ASN A 95 -17.78 12.71 8.96
C ASN A 95 -16.54 13.38 8.36
N LEU A 96 -16.07 12.88 7.23
CA LEU A 96 -14.95 13.45 6.49
C LEU A 96 -15.44 14.48 5.47
N PRO A 97 -14.63 15.48 5.13
CA PRO A 97 -14.94 16.38 4.02
C PRO A 97 -15.14 15.58 2.72
N ASP A 98 -16.22 15.88 1.99
CA ASP A 98 -16.55 15.18 0.73
C ASP A 98 -15.39 15.19 -0.27
N ARG A 99 -14.64 16.29 -0.31
CA ARG A 99 -13.44 16.44 -1.16
C ARG A 99 -12.37 15.37 -0.86
N LEU A 100 -12.06 15.17 0.42
CA LEU A 100 -11.03 14.22 0.85
C LEU A 100 -11.45 12.77 0.54
N VAL A 101 -12.75 12.48 0.66
CA VAL A 101 -13.31 11.18 0.27
C VAL A 101 -13.15 10.95 -1.24
N GLU A 102 -13.39 11.97 -2.05
CA GLU A 102 -13.26 11.87 -3.51
C GLU A 102 -11.80 11.74 -3.95
N ASP A 103 -10.90 12.57 -3.41
CA ASP A 103 -9.45 12.49 -3.65
C ASP A 103 -8.93 11.08 -3.30
N ALA A 104 -9.37 10.52 -2.17
CA ALA A 104 -9.00 9.17 -1.75
C ALA A 104 -9.51 8.07 -2.70
N LYS A 105 -10.75 8.18 -3.19
CA LYS A 105 -11.30 7.22 -4.16
C LYS A 105 -10.51 7.22 -5.46
N GLN A 106 -10.20 8.40 -5.99
CA GLN A 106 -9.44 8.54 -7.24
C GLN A 106 -8.01 7.98 -7.10
N LEU A 107 -7.38 8.18 -5.94
CA LEU A 107 -6.08 7.56 -5.66
C LEU A 107 -6.18 6.03 -5.59
N ILE A 108 -7.18 5.49 -4.89
CA ILE A 108 -7.42 4.04 -4.78
C ILE A 108 -7.66 3.42 -6.16
N GLU A 109 -8.45 4.07 -7.02
CA GLU A 109 -8.72 3.59 -8.38
C GLU A 109 -7.45 3.53 -9.22
N ARG A 110 -6.61 4.56 -9.20
CA ARG A 110 -5.32 4.55 -9.91
C ARG A 110 -4.36 3.49 -9.38
N CYS A 111 -4.32 3.28 -8.06
CA CYS A 111 -3.50 2.22 -7.45
C CYS A 111 -4.00 0.80 -7.82
N ARG A 112 -5.28 0.65 -8.18
CA ARG A 112 -5.89 -0.61 -8.63
C ARG A 112 -5.93 -0.75 -10.15
N ALA A 113 -5.27 0.13 -10.90
CA ALA A 113 -5.27 0.06 -12.35
C ALA A 113 -4.79 -1.32 -12.83
N GLU A 114 -5.54 -1.92 -13.77
CA GLU A 114 -5.26 -3.25 -14.31
C GLU A 114 -3.88 -3.31 -14.99
N TYR A 115 -3.48 -2.20 -15.63
CA TYR A 115 -2.17 -2.08 -16.26
C TYR A 115 -1.13 -1.57 -15.26
N PRO A 116 -0.06 -2.35 -14.99
CA PRO A 116 1.08 -1.95 -14.15
C PRO A 116 1.61 -0.53 -14.41
N ALA A 117 1.79 -0.18 -15.68
CA ALA A 117 2.35 1.11 -16.08
C ALA A 117 1.44 2.31 -15.78
N SER A 118 0.16 2.06 -15.46
CA SER A 118 -0.80 3.09 -15.08
C SER A 118 -0.89 3.29 -13.57
N GLN A 119 -0.28 2.40 -12.78
CA GLN A 119 -0.25 2.54 -11.32
C GLN A 119 0.77 3.62 -10.92
N PRO A 120 0.44 4.46 -9.93
CA PRO A 120 1.41 5.38 -9.35
C PRO A 120 2.47 4.60 -8.56
N THR A 121 3.67 5.16 -8.42
CA THR A 121 4.64 4.60 -7.47
C THR A 121 4.22 4.93 -6.03
N MET A 122 4.74 4.20 -5.04
CA MET A 122 4.49 4.55 -3.63
C MET A 122 5.07 5.93 -3.24
N GLU A 123 6.06 6.43 -3.99
CA GLU A 123 6.54 7.80 -3.85
C GLU A 123 5.49 8.82 -4.31
N ASP A 124 4.84 8.57 -5.46
CA ASP A 124 3.76 9.43 -5.97
C ASP A 124 2.54 9.39 -5.03
N VAL A 125 2.16 8.21 -4.55
CA VAL A 125 1.08 8.01 -3.57
C VAL A 125 1.34 8.84 -2.32
N VAL A 126 2.54 8.74 -1.73
CA VAL A 126 2.87 9.49 -0.51
C VAL A 126 2.87 10.99 -0.76
N LYS A 127 3.49 11.45 -1.85
CA LYS A 127 3.50 12.87 -2.22
C LYS A 127 2.09 13.44 -2.35
N GLU A 128 1.20 12.72 -3.02
CA GLU A 128 -0.18 13.14 -3.20
C GLU A 128 -0.93 13.21 -1.87
N MET A 129 -0.84 12.15 -1.05
CA MET A 129 -1.47 12.11 0.27
C MET A 129 -0.95 13.22 1.22
N GLU A 130 0.32 13.62 1.09
CA GLU A 130 0.90 14.73 1.86
C GLU A 130 0.36 16.11 1.43
N THR A 131 -0.29 16.22 0.27
CA THR A 131 -0.98 17.45 -0.16
C THR A 131 -2.39 17.58 0.40
N TRP A 132 -2.93 16.51 0.98
CA TRP A 132 -4.25 16.54 1.60
C TRP A 132 -4.18 17.28 2.94
N ASP A 133 -5.15 18.16 3.18
CA ASP A 133 -5.28 18.89 4.45
C ASP A 133 -5.87 17.94 5.51
N LEU A 134 -5.01 17.07 6.07
CA LEU A 134 -5.32 15.94 6.96
C LEU A 134 -5.44 16.31 8.44
#